data_AF-A0A0D6M0P0-F1
#
_entry.id   AF-A0A0D6M0P0-F1
#
_cell.length_a   1.000
_cell.length_b   1.000
_cell.length_c   1.000
_cell.angle_alpha   90.00
_cell.angle_beta   90.00
_cell.angle_gamma   90.00
#
_symmetry.space_group_name_H-M   'P 1'
#
loop_
_entity.id
_entity.type
_entity.pdbx_description
1 polymer ?
#
loop_
_entity_poly.entity_id
_entity_poly.type
_entity_poly.pdbx_seq_one_letter_code
_entity_poly.pdbx_strand_id
1 'polypeptide(L)'
;MEASCLFKLLLGTNWVLFLWNYYLHYRQYNVHRQNEKRPQHVEALITEEEYAKARNYKLDKHTFSFAHDLFGQVWTTVVLVGGWLPWLWYACSPYPLPSVVFLAINSLVDTLVDLPWDMYDTFVIEEKHGFNKQTIGFYFADKAKKMALSLVIMAPILLAIEWIVEHGGPYFFVYVWMFVSVVLLLLMTIYPAFIAPLFDKYIPLPDGELKVAIEKLAASVNFPLTKLYVVYGR
;
A
#
# COMPACT_ATOMS: atom_id res chain seq x y z
N MET A 1 19.87 28.07 -6.22
CA MET A 1 18.52 27.95 -6.80
C MET A 1 17.58 28.61 -5.79
N GLU A 2 16.79 29.61 -6.18
CA GLU A 2 15.82 30.22 -5.26
C GLU A 2 14.79 29.17 -4.81
N ALA A 3 14.39 29.18 -3.53
CA ALA A 3 13.43 28.21 -2.98
C ALA A 3 12.12 28.14 -3.80
N SER A 4 11.66 29.29 -4.31
CA SER A 4 10.50 29.41 -5.19
C SER A 4 10.68 28.70 -6.53
N CYS A 5 11.90 28.66 -7.08
CA CYS A 5 12.22 27.95 -8.31
C CYS A 5 12.22 26.44 -8.08
N LEU A 6 12.80 25.99 -6.97
CA LEU A 6 12.81 24.57 -6.58
C LEU A 6 11.40 24.03 -6.35
N PHE A 7 10.55 24.77 -5.63
CA PHE A 7 9.16 24.38 -5.40
C PHE A 7 8.37 24.25 -6.71
N LYS A 8 8.47 25.23 -7.62
CA LYS A 8 7.80 25.19 -8.92
C LYS A 8 8.28 24.00 -9.76
N LEU A 9 9.58 23.69 -9.72
CA LEU A 9 10.14 22.55 -10.44
C LEU A 9 9.62 21.22 -9.89
N LEU A 10 9.57 21.06 -8.56
CA LEU A 10 9.02 19.85 -7.93
C LEU A 10 7.54 19.66 -8.27
N LEU A 11 6.74 20.72 -8.13
CA LEU A 11 5.32 20.68 -8.44
C LEU A 11 5.07 20.39 -9.92
N GLY A 12 5.82 21.06 -10.81
CA GLY A 12 5.75 20.81 -12.25
C GLY A 12 6.12 19.37 -12.61
N THR A 13 7.19 18.84 -12.03
CA THR A 13 7.61 17.44 -12.25
C THR A 13 6.55 16.47 -11.75
N ASN A 14 5.97 16.71 -10.58
CA ASN A 14 4.89 15.89 -10.02
C ASN A 14 3.67 15.85 -10.95
N TRP A 15 3.23 17.00 -11.48
CA TRP A 15 2.14 17.06 -12.47
C TRP A 15 2.48 16.38 -13.79
N VAL A 16 3.70 16.51 -14.30
CA VAL A 16 4.14 15.82 -15.53
C VAL A 16 4.10 14.30 -15.34
N LEU A 17 4.60 13.79 -14.22
CA LEU A 17 4.53 12.36 -13.90
C LEU A 17 3.09 11.88 -13.76
N PHE A 18 2.23 12.66 -13.09
CA PHE A 18 0.81 12.35 -12.99
C PHE A 18 0.16 12.26 -14.38
N LEU A 19 0.33 13.28 -15.23
CA LEU A 19 -0.27 13.30 -16.58
C LEU A 19 0.22 12.13 -17.44
N TRP A 20 1.49 11.76 -17.31
CA TRP A 20 2.05 10.60 -17.99
C TRP A 20 1.39 9.29 -17.54
N ASN A 21 1.32 9.05 -16.23
CA ASN A 21 0.69 7.85 -15.68
C ASN A 21 -0.80 7.79 -16.00
N TYR A 22 -1.49 8.93 -15.87
CA TYR A 22 -2.91 9.06 -16.21
C TYR A 22 -3.17 8.74 -17.69
N TYR A 23 -2.28 9.20 -18.59
CA TYR A 23 -2.33 8.85 -20.00
C TYR A 23 -2.14 7.34 -20.24
N LEU A 24 -1.18 6.69 -19.57
CA LEU A 24 -0.98 5.25 -19.67
C LEU A 24 -2.21 4.47 -19.18
N HIS A 25 -2.79 4.88 -18.05
CA HIS A 25 -4.03 4.28 -17.53
C HIS A 25 -5.19 4.47 -18.51
N TYR A 26 -5.31 5.64 -19.13
CA TYR A 26 -6.30 5.92 -20.16
C TYR A 26 -6.13 5.02 -21.40
N ARG A 27 -4.89 4.78 -21.84
CA ARG A 27 -4.62 3.81 -22.93
C ARG A 27 -5.09 2.42 -22.56
N GLN A 28 -4.79 1.96 -21.35
CA GLN A 28 -5.21 0.64 -20.87
C GLN A 28 -6.74 0.53 -20.79
N TYR A 29 -7.41 1.58 -20.29
CA TYR A 29 -8.87 1.65 -20.30
C TYR A 29 -9.46 1.53 -21.70
N ASN A 30 -8.88 2.22 -22.69
CA ASN A 30 -9.33 2.11 -24.08
C ASN A 30 -9.16 0.70 -24.65
N VAL A 31 -8.08 -0.01 -24.30
CA VAL A 31 -7.88 -1.41 -24.69
C VAL A 31 -9.00 -2.29 -24.12
N HIS A 32 -9.31 -2.16 -22.83
CA HIS A 32 -10.41 -2.92 -22.21
C HIS A 32 -11.79 -2.55 -22.75
N ARG A 33 -11.98 -1.30 -23.15
CA ARG A 33 -13.23 -0.83 -23.75
C ARG A 33 -13.42 -1.34 -25.18
N GLN A 34 -12.38 -1.35 -25.99
CA GLN A 34 -12.44 -1.76 -27.40
C GLN A 34 -12.46 -3.28 -27.57
N ASN A 35 -11.78 -4.02 -26.69
CA ASN A 35 -11.71 -5.48 -26.75
C ASN A 35 -12.94 -6.12 -26.10
N GLU A 36 -14.11 -5.87 -26.66
CA GLU A 36 -15.37 -6.45 -26.17
C GLU A 36 -15.43 -7.96 -26.35
N LYS A 37 -14.83 -8.46 -27.44
CA LYS A 37 -14.79 -9.89 -27.76
C LYS A 37 -13.52 -10.53 -27.24
N ARG A 38 -13.67 -11.73 -26.70
CA ARG A 38 -12.56 -12.59 -26.28
C ARG A 38 -11.66 -12.91 -27.48
N PRO A 39 -10.33 -12.80 -27.35
CA PRO A 39 -9.41 -13.22 -28.41
C PRO A 39 -9.48 -14.74 -28.69
N GLN A 40 -9.41 -15.15 -29.96
CA GLN A 40 -9.54 -16.57 -30.35
C GLN A 40 -8.47 -17.49 -29.73
N HIS A 41 -7.25 -16.98 -29.50
CA HIS A 41 -6.15 -17.77 -28.96
C HIS A 41 -6.31 -18.18 -27.48
N VAL A 42 -7.24 -17.55 -26.75
CA VAL A 42 -7.54 -17.91 -25.34
C VAL A 42 -8.88 -18.63 -25.18
N GLU A 43 -9.51 -19.03 -26.29
CA GLU A 43 -10.84 -19.66 -26.27
C GLU A 43 -10.88 -20.93 -25.44
N ALA A 44 -9.80 -21.70 -25.44
CA ALA A 44 -9.66 -22.92 -24.65
C ALA A 44 -9.44 -22.68 -23.14
N LEU A 45 -9.13 -21.45 -22.72
CA LEU A 45 -8.71 -21.13 -21.35
C LEU A 45 -9.76 -20.35 -20.55
N ILE A 46 -10.51 -19.47 -21.21
CA ILE A 46 -11.44 -18.53 -20.54
C ILE A 46 -12.73 -18.51 -21.32
N THR A 47 -13.88 -18.71 -20.67
CA THR A 47 -15.19 -18.61 -21.34
C THR A 47 -15.54 -17.18 -21.74
N GLU A 48 -16.51 -16.98 -22.64
CA GLU A 48 -16.95 -15.63 -23.00
C GLU A 48 -17.56 -14.87 -21.82
N GLU A 49 -18.28 -15.57 -20.94
CA GLU A 49 -18.89 -14.99 -19.74
C GLU A 49 -17.82 -14.52 -18.74
N GLU A 50 -16.83 -15.35 -18.45
CA GLU A 50 -15.71 -14.99 -17.57
C GLU A 50 -14.90 -13.82 -18.12
N TYR A 51 -14.66 -13.81 -19.44
CA TYR A 51 -13.99 -12.69 -20.10
C TYR A 51 -14.80 -11.39 -19.96
N ALA A 52 -16.11 -11.43 -20.21
CA ALA A 52 -16.99 -10.28 -20.05
C ALA A 52 -17.03 -9.77 -18.61
N LYS A 53 -17.12 -10.69 -17.62
CA LYS A 53 -17.10 -10.35 -16.20
C LYS A 53 -15.78 -9.70 -15.80
N ALA A 54 -14.65 -10.28 -16.19
CA ALA A 54 -13.32 -9.72 -15.94
C ALA A 54 -13.14 -8.34 -16.59
N ARG A 55 -13.62 -8.16 -17.82
CA ARG A 55 -13.59 -6.87 -18.53
C ARG A 55 -14.41 -5.82 -17.81
N ASN A 56 -15.64 -6.13 -17.41
CA ASN A 56 -16.52 -5.21 -16.70
C ASN A 56 -15.94 -4.80 -15.35
N TYR A 57 -15.38 -5.76 -14.60
CA TYR A 57 -14.65 -5.47 -13.36
C TYR A 57 -13.48 -4.50 -13.58
N LYS A 58 -12.66 -4.74 -14.60
CA LYS A 58 -11.55 -3.84 -14.92
C LYS A 58 -12.03 -2.45 -15.34
N LEU A 59 -13.11 -2.34 -16.10
CA LEU A 59 -13.68 -1.05 -16.51
C LEU A 59 -14.19 -0.25 -15.31
N ASP A 60 -14.89 -0.89 -14.37
CA ASP A 60 -15.34 -0.24 -13.12
C ASP A 60 -14.16 0.20 -12.25
N LYS A 61 -13.11 -0.64 -12.15
CA LYS A 61 -11.87 -0.26 -11.43
C LYS A 61 -11.15 0.90 -12.09
N HIS A 62 -11.09 0.95 -13.42
CA HIS A 62 -10.46 2.06 -14.12
C HIS A 62 -11.20 3.38 -13.91
N THR A 63 -12.53 3.39 -14.02
CA THR A 63 -13.31 4.63 -13.81
C THR A 63 -13.15 5.17 -12.39
N PHE A 64 -13.13 4.29 -11.40
CA PHE A 64 -12.82 4.66 -10.02
C PHE A 64 -11.40 5.17 -9.85
N SER A 65 -10.40 4.43 -10.37
CA SER A 65 -8.97 4.83 -10.29
C SER A 65 -8.76 6.21 -10.88
N PHE A 66 -9.37 6.55 -12.03
CA PHE A 66 -9.23 7.87 -12.61
C PHE A 66 -9.71 9.00 -11.69
N ALA A 67 -10.86 8.81 -11.03
CA ALA A 67 -11.40 9.79 -10.10
C ALA A 67 -10.54 9.89 -8.83
N HIS A 68 -10.12 8.76 -8.28
CA HIS A 68 -9.28 8.69 -7.09
C HIS A 68 -7.88 9.28 -7.34
N ASP A 69 -7.23 8.92 -8.44
CA ASP A 69 -5.90 9.41 -8.82
C ASP A 69 -5.93 10.94 -9.03
N LEU A 70 -6.96 11.45 -9.70
CA LEU A 70 -7.13 12.90 -9.89
C LEU A 70 -7.36 13.61 -8.56
N PHE A 71 -8.21 13.04 -7.69
CA PHE A 71 -8.43 13.57 -6.36
C PHE A 71 -7.12 13.61 -5.55
N GLY A 72 -6.37 12.52 -5.51
CA GLY A 72 -5.08 12.43 -4.81
C GLY A 72 -4.06 13.43 -5.33
N GLN A 73 -4.01 13.65 -6.65
CA GLN A 73 -3.15 14.66 -7.26
C GLN A 73 -3.54 16.10 -6.88
N VAL A 74 -4.84 16.40 -6.89
CA VAL A 74 -5.37 17.70 -6.45
C VAL A 74 -5.11 17.90 -4.97
N TRP A 75 -5.38 16.89 -4.14
CA TRP A 75 -5.14 16.91 -2.70
C TRP A 75 -3.66 17.17 -2.39
N THR A 76 -2.75 16.43 -3.04
CA THR A 76 -1.29 16.66 -2.93
C THR A 76 -0.92 18.08 -3.30
N THR A 77 -1.50 18.63 -4.38
CA THR A 77 -1.25 20.01 -4.79
C THR A 77 -1.75 21.01 -3.75
N VAL A 78 -2.94 20.80 -3.16
CA VAL A 78 -3.49 21.64 -2.09
C VAL A 78 -2.62 21.57 -0.84
N VAL A 79 -2.15 20.39 -0.44
CA VAL A 79 -1.25 20.20 0.71
C VAL A 79 0.07 20.96 0.52
N LEU A 80 0.66 20.87 -0.67
CA LEU A 80 1.94 21.51 -1.00
C LEU A 80 1.81 23.04 -1.13
N VAL A 81 0.82 23.53 -1.88
CA VAL A 81 0.63 24.96 -2.12
C VAL A 81 0.02 25.66 -0.91
N GLY A 82 -0.90 24.99 -0.20
CA GLY A 82 -1.55 25.49 1.00
C GLY A 82 -0.67 25.46 2.24
N GLY A 83 0.53 24.87 2.17
CA GLY A 83 1.47 24.84 3.29
C GLY A 83 0.97 24.03 4.49
N TRP A 84 0.20 22.97 4.24
CA TRP A 84 -0.34 22.10 5.29
C TRP A 84 0.79 21.47 6.14
N LEU A 85 1.85 20.99 5.50
CA LEU A 85 2.95 20.31 6.21
C LEU A 85 3.70 21.27 7.16
N PRO A 86 4.15 22.48 6.74
CA PRO A 86 4.69 23.45 7.67
C PRO A 86 3.72 23.85 8.78
N TRP A 87 2.44 24.10 8.44
CA TRP A 87 1.43 24.47 9.42
C TRP A 87 1.26 23.39 10.49
N LEU A 88 1.15 22.13 10.07
CA LEU A 88 0.99 20.99 10.97
C LEU A 88 2.24 20.81 11.83
N TRP A 89 3.44 20.99 11.27
CA TRP A 89 4.68 20.96 12.03
C TRP A 89 4.70 21.99 13.16
N TYR A 90 4.36 23.25 12.85
CA TYR A 90 4.31 24.30 13.88
C TYR A 90 3.23 24.03 14.93
N ALA A 91 2.10 23.44 14.54
CA ALA A 91 1.05 23.03 15.49
C ALA A 91 1.51 21.89 16.42
N CYS A 92 2.37 20.98 15.93
CA CYS A 92 2.90 19.86 16.71
C CYS A 92 4.12 20.22 17.57
N SER A 93 4.87 21.26 17.19
CA SER A 93 6.11 21.68 17.86
C SER A 93 6.01 21.91 19.38
N PRO A 94 4.88 22.35 19.97
CA PRO A 94 4.76 22.53 21.42
C PRO A 94 4.66 21.22 22.23
N TYR A 95 4.38 20.09 21.58
CA TYR A 95 4.16 18.80 22.23
C TYR A 95 5.47 18.00 22.37
N PRO A 96 5.58 17.12 23.38
CA PRO A 96 6.73 16.23 23.50
C PRO A 96 6.79 15.28 22.29
N LEU A 97 7.99 15.03 21.77
CA LEU A 97 8.24 14.21 20.57
C LEU A 97 7.48 14.74 19.33
N PRO A 98 7.73 15.99 18.91
CA PRO A 98 6.95 16.66 17.86
C PRO A 98 6.94 15.87 16.54
N SER A 99 8.03 15.17 16.20
CA SER A 99 8.14 14.28 15.03
C SER A 99 7.13 13.13 15.05
N VAL A 100 6.91 12.51 16.21
CA VAL A 100 5.96 11.39 16.37
C VAL A 100 4.52 11.90 16.34
N VAL A 101 4.25 13.02 17.00
CA VAL A 101 2.93 13.66 16.99
C VAL A 101 2.56 14.10 15.57
N PHE A 102 3.51 14.72 14.86
CA PHE A 102 3.36 15.09 13.45
C PHE A 102 3.05 13.87 12.59
N LEU A 103 3.83 12.79 12.71
CA LEU A 103 3.60 11.54 11.97
C LEU A 103 2.20 10.97 12.24
N ALA A 104 1.78 10.93 13.50
CA ALA A 104 0.50 10.37 13.90
C ALA A 104 -0.68 11.19 13.36
N ILE A 105 -0.65 12.52 13.50
CA ILE A 105 -1.72 13.40 13.01
C ILE A 105 -1.77 13.39 11.49
N ASN A 106 -0.62 13.48 10.82
CA ASN A 106 -0.59 13.45 9.35
C ASN A 106 -1.12 12.12 8.81
N SER A 107 -0.68 10.99 9.37
CA SER A 107 -1.17 9.66 8.98
C SER A 107 -2.68 9.52 9.21
N LEU A 108 -3.20 10.10 10.30
CA LEU A 108 -4.62 10.08 10.58
C LEU A 108 -5.41 10.92 9.56
N VAL A 109 -4.92 12.11 9.22
CA VAL A 109 -5.54 12.97 8.20
C VAL A 109 -5.57 12.26 6.85
N ASP A 110 -4.43 11.71 6.41
CA ASP A 110 -4.34 10.97 5.14
C ASP A 110 -5.31 9.77 5.15
N THR A 111 -5.35 9.01 6.26
CA THR A 111 -6.28 7.88 6.40
C THR A 111 -7.73 8.34 6.30
N LEU A 112 -8.11 9.46 6.92
CA LEU A 112 -9.48 9.97 6.89
C LEU A 112 -9.87 10.52 5.52
N VAL A 113 -8.93 11.12 4.79
CA VAL A 113 -9.14 11.64 3.43
C VAL A 113 -9.33 10.50 2.43
N ASP A 114 -8.55 9.42 2.57
CA ASP A 114 -8.64 8.24 1.69
C ASP A 114 -9.76 7.27 2.08
N LEU A 115 -10.27 7.36 3.32
CA LEU A 115 -11.28 6.44 3.85
C LEU A 115 -12.54 6.33 2.97
N PRO A 116 -13.16 7.42 2.45
CA PRO A 116 -14.35 7.31 1.61
C PRO A 116 -14.06 6.57 0.30
N TRP A 117 -12.88 6.77 -0.28
CA TRP A 117 -12.45 6.12 -1.51
C TRP A 117 -12.25 4.62 -1.29
N ASP A 118 -11.53 4.24 -0.23
CA ASP A 118 -11.29 2.84 0.09
C ASP A 118 -12.59 2.09 0.46
N MET A 119 -13.52 2.78 1.14
CA MET A 119 -14.85 2.24 1.41
C MET A 119 -15.67 2.04 0.13
N TYR A 120 -15.62 2.99 -0.80
CA TYR A 120 -16.29 2.84 -2.09
C TYR A 120 -15.70 1.67 -2.88
N ASP A 121 -14.38 1.54 -2.91
CA ASP A 121 -13.71 0.43 -3.58
C ASP A 121 -14.13 -0.92 -2.99
N THR A 122 -14.08 -1.06 -1.66
CA THR A 122 -14.37 -2.32 -0.96
C THR A 122 -15.86 -2.66 -0.96
N PHE A 123 -16.74 -1.73 -0.59
CA PHE A 123 -18.16 -2.03 -0.35
C PHE A 123 -19.07 -1.74 -1.55
N VAL A 124 -18.58 -1.07 -2.60
CA VAL A 124 -19.35 -0.82 -3.83
C VAL A 124 -18.76 -1.59 -5.00
N ILE A 125 -17.47 -1.41 -5.30
CA ILE A 125 -16.87 -2.05 -6.49
C ILE A 125 -16.62 -3.53 -6.24
N GLU A 126 -15.88 -3.90 -5.19
CA GLU A 126 -15.58 -5.30 -4.89
C GLU A 126 -16.85 -6.09 -4.52
N GLU A 127 -17.80 -5.47 -3.82
CA GLU A 127 -19.11 -6.08 -3.53
C GLU A 127 -19.94 -6.33 -4.81
N LYS A 128 -20.01 -5.36 -5.74
CA LYS A 128 -20.71 -5.50 -7.02
C LYS A 128 -20.20 -6.70 -7.82
N HIS A 129 -18.91 -7.02 -7.72
CA HIS A 129 -18.30 -8.15 -8.42
C HIS A 129 -18.22 -9.44 -7.58
N GLY A 130 -18.69 -9.40 -6.33
CA GLY A 130 -18.80 -10.55 -5.42
C GLY A 130 -17.48 -10.95 -4.74
N PHE A 131 -16.45 -10.09 -4.81
CA PHE A 131 -15.13 -10.30 -4.23
C PHE A 131 -15.06 -9.90 -2.77
N ASN A 132 -15.84 -8.88 -2.35
CA ASN A 132 -15.85 -8.49 -0.95
C ASN A 132 -16.42 -9.61 -0.06
N LYS A 133 -15.72 -9.89 1.04
CA LYS A 133 -16.10 -10.83 2.10
C LYS A 133 -16.03 -10.19 3.48
N GLN A 134 -15.66 -8.91 3.55
CA GLN A 134 -15.45 -8.20 4.79
C GLN A 134 -16.74 -7.50 5.25
N THR A 135 -16.91 -7.44 6.56
CA THR A 135 -17.99 -6.64 7.18
C THR A 135 -17.47 -5.24 7.54
N ILE A 136 -18.37 -4.25 7.56
CA ILE A 136 -18.01 -2.85 7.89
C ILE A 136 -17.34 -2.76 9.28
N GLY A 137 -17.86 -3.47 10.28
CA GLY A 137 -17.27 -3.49 11.63
C GLY A 137 -15.86 -4.10 11.65
N PHE A 138 -15.64 -5.19 10.92
CA PHE A 138 -14.32 -5.78 10.78
C PHE A 138 -13.35 -4.84 10.06
N TYR A 139 -13.79 -4.21 8.97
CA TYR A 139 -12.97 -3.28 8.18
C TYR A 139 -12.42 -2.12 9.02
N PHE A 140 -13.27 -1.44 9.80
CA PHE A 140 -12.82 -0.35 10.67
C PHE A 140 -11.89 -0.82 11.78
N ALA A 141 -12.22 -1.94 12.43
CA ALA A 141 -11.36 -2.53 13.45
C ALA A 141 -10.00 -2.92 12.87
N ASP A 142 -9.98 -3.47 11.65
CA ASP A 142 -8.75 -3.87 10.97
C ASP A 142 -7.89 -2.67 10.58
N LYS A 143 -8.48 -1.63 10.00
CA LYS A 143 -7.77 -0.37 9.73
C LYS A 143 -7.18 0.27 10.98
N ALA A 144 -7.96 0.37 12.05
CA ALA A 144 -7.50 0.95 13.30
C ALA A 144 -6.32 0.16 13.89
N LYS A 145 -6.40 -1.19 13.88
CA LYS A 145 -5.29 -2.06 14.30
C LYS A 145 -4.04 -1.86 13.43
N LYS A 146 -4.20 -1.78 12.11
CA LYS A 146 -3.08 -1.57 11.17
C LYS A 146 -2.40 -0.22 11.41
N MET A 147 -3.18 0.85 11.58
CA MET A 147 -2.66 2.19 11.87
C MET A 147 -1.97 2.26 13.23
N ALA A 148 -2.55 1.65 14.26
CA ALA A 148 -1.93 1.62 15.59
C ALA A 148 -0.61 0.85 15.56
N LEU A 149 -0.58 -0.32 14.92
CA LEU A 149 0.63 -1.13 14.82
C LEU A 149 1.71 -0.43 13.99
N SER A 150 1.35 0.21 12.88
CA SER A 150 2.31 0.95 12.05
C SER A 150 2.94 2.11 12.84
N LEU A 151 2.15 2.86 13.62
CA LEU A 151 2.67 3.93 14.47
C LEU A 151 3.58 3.39 15.58
N VAL A 152 3.22 2.27 16.23
CA VAL A 152 4.05 1.65 17.28
C VAL A 152 5.40 1.19 16.74
N ILE A 153 5.46 0.74 15.48
CA ILE A 153 6.72 0.32 14.84
C ILE A 153 7.50 1.53 14.33
N MET A 154 6.83 2.49 13.67
CA MET A 154 7.50 3.63 13.03
C MET A 154 7.98 4.68 14.02
N ALA A 155 7.26 4.91 15.12
CA ALA A 155 7.65 5.90 16.13
C ALA A 155 9.06 5.66 16.72
N PRO A 156 9.43 4.46 17.24
CA PRO A 156 10.78 4.24 17.76
C PRO A 156 11.85 4.29 16.67
N ILE A 157 11.54 3.86 15.45
CA ILE A 157 12.46 3.96 14.30
C ILE A 157 12.73 5.44 13.99
N LEU A 158 11.69 6.27 13.92
CA LEU A 158 11.81 7.70 13.67
C LEU A 158 12.64 8.40 14.74
N LEU A 159 12.35 8.13 16.01
CA LEU A 159 13.09 8.71 17.13
C LEU A 159 14.56 8.29 17.15
N ALA A 160 14.85 7.02 16.83
CA ALA A 160 16.22 6.55 16.72
C ALA A 160 16.97 7.23 15.55
N ILE A 161 16.31 7.43 14.41
CA ILE A 161 16.90 8.16 13.28
C ILE A 161 17.17 9.61 13.67
N GLU A 162 16.20 10.29 14.28
CA GLU A 162 16.35 11.68 14.76
C GLU A 162 17.55 11.80 15.71
N TRP A 163 17.65 10.88 16.68
CA TRP A 163 18.78 10.83 17.60
C TRP A 163 20.12 10.61 16.89
N ILE A 164 20.21 9.71 15.91
CA ILE A 164 21.42 9.48 15.13
C ILE A 164 21.79 10.71 14.30
N VAL A 165 20.81 11.42 13.75
CA VAL A 165 21.05 12.65 12.97
C VAL A 165 21.61 13.75 13.86
N GLU A 166 21.08 13.91 15.07
CA GLU A 166 21.54 14.92 16.02
C GLU A 166 22.95 14.61 16.58
N HIS A 167 23.27 13.34 16.82
CA HIS A 167 24.49 12.94 17.53
C HIS A 167 25.57 12.30 16.63
N GLY A 168 25.24 11.96 15.39
CA GLY A 168 26.09 11.17 14.48
C GLY A 168 27.23 11.95 13.80
N GLY A 169 27.32 13.26 14.01
CA GLY A 169 28.39 14.10 13.45
C GLY A 169 28.39 14.12 11.91
N PRO A 170 29.53 14.38 11.25
CA PRO A 170 29.59 14.55 9.78
C PRO A 170 29.27 13.28 9.00
N TYR A 171 29.35 12.10 9.64
CA TYR A 171 29.08 10.80 9.03
C TYR A 171 27.73 10.19 9.46
N PHE A 172 26.81 11.01 10.01
CA PHE A 172 25.49 10.56 10.48
C PHE A 172 24.74 9.70 9.45
N PHE A 173 24.86 10.03 8.16
CA PHE A 173 24.21 9.30 7.07
C PHE A 173 24.63 7.83 6.99
N VAL A 174 25.88 7.49 7.32
CA VAL A 174 26.38 6.11 7.36
C VAL A 174 25.73 5.35 8.51
N TYR A 175 25.63 5.98 9.69
CA TYR A 175 24.99 5.40 10.86
C TYR A 175 23.49 5.20 10.64
N VAL A 176 22.79 6.17 10.03
CA VAL A 176 21.38 6.04 9.64
C VAL A 176 21.23 4.89 8.64
N TRP A 177 22.07 4.82 7.60
CA TRP A 177 22.01 3.74 6.61
C TRP A 177 22.19 2.36 7.24
N MET A 178 23.18 2.21 8.14
CA MET A 178 23.42 0.96 8.85
C MET A 178 22.24 0.59 9.76
N PHE A 179 21.73 1.55 10.52
CA PHE A 179 20.57 1.35 11.39
C PHE A 179 19.34 0.91 10.59
N VAL A 180 18.98 1.64 9.53
CA VAL A 180 17.83 1.32 8.68
C VAL A 180 18.00 -0.05 8.03
N SER A 181 19.21 -0.41 7.59
CA SER A 181 19.49 -1.73 7.01
C SER A 181 19.25 -2.87 8.02
N VAL A 182 19.72 -2.71 9.26
CA VAL A 182 19.49 -3.68 10.34
C VAL A 182 18.01 -3.79 10.68
N VAL A 183 17.32 -2.65 10.83
CA VAL A 183 15.88 -2.62 11.10
C VAL A 183 15.10 -3.31 9.97
N LEU A 184 15.45 -3.07 8.71
CA LEU A 184 14.79 -3.69 7.56
C LEU A 184 14.98 -5.21 7.54
N LEU A 185 16.21 -5.71 7.77
CA LEU A 185 16.47 -7.15 7.86
C LEU A 185 15.71 -7.81 9.03
N LEU A 186 15.66 -7.11 10.17
CA LEU A 186 14.91 -7.56 11.34
C LEU A 186 13.41 -7.60 11.04
N LEU A 187 12.83 -6.55 10.44
CA LEU A 187 11.43 -6.52 10.07
C LEU A 187 11.08 -7.57 9.01
N MET A 188 11.95 -7.83 8.03
CA MET A 188 11.76 -8.92 7.06
C MET A 188 11.64 -10.29 7.74
N THR A 189 12.33 -10.48 8.87
CA THR A 189 12.29 -11.73 9.64
C THR A 189 11.11 -11.78 10.60
N ILE A 190 10.82 -10.67 11.29
CA ILE A 190 9.75 -10.59 12.30
C ILE A 190 8.37 -10.52 11.64
N TYR A 191 8.24 -9.86 10.49
CA TYR A 191 6.94 -9.58 9.88
C TYR A 191 6.12 -10.85 9.59
N PRO A 192 6.63 -11.87 8.87
CA PRO A 192 5.84 -13.07 8.59
C PRO A 192 5.51 -13.87 9.84
N ALA A 193 6.39 -13.86 10.85
CA ALA A 193 6.27 -14.68 12.04
C ALA A 193 5.36 -14.08 13.12
N PHE A 194 5.35 -12.76 13.28
CA PHE A 194 4.66 -12.09 14.40
C PHE A 194 3.63 -11.04 13.96
N ILE A 195 3.87 -10.34 12.85
CA ILE A 195 2.99 -9.23 12.43
C ILE A 195 1.84 -9.76 11.56
N ALA A 196 2.15 -10.52 10.51
CA ALA A 196 1.13 -11.03 9.60
C ALA A 196 0.04 -11.90 10.29
N PRO A 197 0.36 -12.78 11.27
CA PRO A 197 -0.65 -13.56 11.99
C PRO A 197 -1.62 -12.76 12.87
N LEU A 198 -1.34 -11.48 13.14
CA LEU A 198 -2.28 -10.60 13.87
C LEU A 198 -3.49 -10.22 13.01
N PHE A 199 -3.31 -10.21 11.69
CA PHE A 199 -4.32 -9.82 10.71
C PHE A 199 -5.01 -11.04 10.10
N ASP A 200 -4.23 -12.06 9.72
CA ASP A 200 -4.73 -13.24 9.01
C ASP A 200 -4.61 -14.54 9.81
N LYS A 201 -5.40 -15.56 9.46
CA LYS A 201 -5.27 -16.89 10.08
C LYS A 201 -4.34 -17.76 9.25
N TYR A 202 -3.25 -18.20 9.86
CA TYR A 202 -2.31 -19.16 9.29
C TYR A 202 -2.59 -20.53 9.89
N ILE A 203 -3.09 -21.46 9.08
CA ILE A 203 -3.39 -22.84 9.49
C ILE A 203 -2.41 -23.77 8.76
N PRO A 204 -1.75 -24.73 9.45
CA PRO A 204 -0.90 -25.70 8.77
C PRO A 204 -1.65 -26.41 7.64
N LEU A 205 -1.00 -26.60 6.49
CA LEU A 205 -1.59 -27.33 5.37
C LEU A 205 -1.92 -28.76 5.85
N PRO A 206 -3.19 -29.21 5.71
CA PRO A 206 -3.58 -30.56 6.10
C PRO A 206 -2.76 -31.62 5.38
N ASP A 207 -2.55 -32.76 6.03
CA ASP A 207 -1.91 -33.89 5.39
C ASP A 207 -2.78 -34.39 4.23
N GLY A 208 -2.15 -34.58 3.07
CA GLY A 208 -2.83 -34.98 1.84
C GLY A 208 -1.90 -34.96 0.63
N GLU A 209 -2.45 -35.32 -0.53
CA GLU A 209 -1.69 -35.45 -1.78
C GLU A 209 -0.95 -34.15 -2.15
N LEU A 210 -1.59 -33.00 -1.94
CA LEU A 210 -0.98 -31.69 -2.23
C LEU A 210 0.26 -31.42 -1.40
N LYS A 211 0.21 -31.70 -0.08
CA LYS A 211 1.34 -31.49 0.82
C LYS A 211 2.53 -32.35 0.40
N VAL A 212 2.28 -33.63 0.12
CA VAL A 212 3.30 -34.59 -0.33
C VAL A 212 3.91 -34.16 -1.67
N ALA A 213 3.09 -33.70 -2.61
CA ALA A 213 3.56 -33.21 -3.90
C ALA A 213 4.49 -32.00 -3.76
N ILE A 214 4.13 -31.04 -2.89
CA ILE A 214 4.94 -29.85 -2.61
C ILE A 214 6.26 -30.24 -1.94
N GLU A 215 6.23 -31.13 -0.94
CA GLU A 215 7.44 -31.61 -0.24
C GLU A 215 8.40 -32.33 -1.20
N LYS A 216 7.86 -33.16 -2.09
CA LYS A 216 8.65 -33.86 -3.13
C LYS A 216 9.28 -32.88 -4.11
N LEU A 217 8.54 -31.86 -4.55
CA LEU A 217 9.06 -30.82 -5.43
C LEU A 217 10.17 -30.02 -4.73
N ALA A 218 9.95 -29.60 -3.48
CA ALA A 218 10.94 -28.88 -2.70
C ALA A 218 12.23 -29.70 -2.53
N ALA A 219 12.10 -30.99 -2.21
CA ALA A 219 13.24 -31.90 -2.12
C ALA A 219 13.98 -32.05 -3.45
N SER A 220 13.27 -32.11 -4.59
CA SER A 220 13.89 -32.26 -5.91
C SER A 220 14.81 -31.09 -6.30
N VAL A 221 14.60 -29.90 -5.73
CA VAL A 221 15.42 -28.71 -5.96
C VAL A 221 16.29 -28.34 -4.75
N ASN A 222 16.40 -29.23 -3.75
CA ASN A 222 17.11 -28.99 -2.49
C ASN A 222 16.65 -27.72 -1.74
N PHE A 223 15.37 -27.34 -1.86
CA PHE A 223 14.81 -26.23 -1.13
C PHE A 223 14.53 -26.65 0.33
N PRO A 224 15.05 -25.94 1.34
CA PRO A 224 14.90 -26.32 2.76
C PRO A 224 13.50 -25.98 3.29
N LEU A 225 12.47 -26.67 2.78
CA LEU A 225 11.09 -26.48 3.19
C LEU A 225 10.91 -26.89 4.65
N THR A 226 10.47 -25.95 5.50
CA THR A 226 10.26 -26.22 6.94
C THR A 226 8.79 -26.39 7.31
N LYS A 227 7.91 -25.49 6.85
CA LYS A 227 6.48 -25.51 7.17
C LYS A 227 5.64 -25.02 5.99
N LEU A 228 4.44 -25.58 5.85
CA LEU A 228 3.44 -25.16 4.88
C LEU A 228 2.19 -24.67 5.61
N TYR A 229 1.71 -23.48 5.24
CA TYR A 229 0.52 -22.86 5.81
C TYR A 229 -0.45 -22.46 4.71
N VAL A 230 -1.75 -22.59 4.99
CA VAL A 230 -2.84 -21.97 4.25
C VAL A 230 -3.22 -20.69 4.97
N VAL A 231 -3.23 -19.58 4.23
CA VAL A 231 -3.59 -18.27 4.76
C VAL A 231 -5.07 -18.00 4.45
N TYR A 232 -5.84 -17.79 5.50
CA TYR A 232 -7.23 -17.32 5.39
C TYR A 232 -7.26 -15.85 5.77
N GLY A 233 -7.63 -14.99 4.81
CA GLY A 233 -8.02 -13.62 5.10
C GLY A 233 -9.18 -13.62 6.09
N ARG A 234 -9.04 -12.86 7.17
CA ARG A 234 -10.11 -12.72 8.17
C ARG A 234 -11.21 -11.77 7.72
#